data_AF-A0AAJ5NN86-F1
#
_entry.id   AF-A0AAJ5NN86-F1
#
_cell.length_a   1.000
_cell.length_b   1.000
_cell.length_c   1.000
_cell.angle_alpha   90.00
_cell.angle_beta   90.00
_cell.angle_gamma   90.00
#
_symmetry.space_group_name_H-M   'P 1'
#
loop_
_entity.id
_entity.type
_entity.pdbx_description
1 polymer ?
#
loop_
_entity_poly.entity_id
_entity_poly.type
_entity_poly.pdbx_seq_one_letter_code
_entity_poly.pdbx_strand_id
1 'polypeptide(L)' 'MPVYSVRLKDIMTNILNTAKTTAETYGLSKDYLAYANIASFENVANAMIAQGPV' A
#
# COMPACT_ATOMS: atom_id res chain seq x y z
N MET A 1 3.82 22.60 -15.79
CA MET A 1 3.75 22.39 -14.32
C MET A 1 2.52 21.62 -13.78
N PRO A 2 1.45 21.25 -14.52
CA PRO A 2 0.30 20.52 -13.93
C PRO A 2 0.52 19.01 -13.76
N VAL A 3 1.46 18.42 -14.50
CA VAL A 3 1.70 16.97 -14.53
C VAL A 3 2.11 16.41 -13.16
N TYR A 4 2.90 17.15 -12.38
CA TYR A 4 3.33 16.72 -11.05
C TYR A 4 2.19 16.65 -10.04
N SER A 5 1.24 17.60 -10.11
CA SER A 5 0.06 17.63 -9.24
C SER A 5 -0.87 16.45 -9.52
N VAL A 6 -1.10 16.13 -10.78
CA VAL A 6 -1.94 14.98 -11.18
C VAL A 6 -1.30 13.68 -10.71
N ARG A 7 0.00 13.50 -11.00
CA ARG A 7 0.72 12.30 -10.57
C ARG A 7 0.76 12.14 -9.05
N LEU A 8 0.94 13.22 -8.30
CA LEU A 8 0.87 13.19 -6.83
C LEU A 8 -0.52 12.76 -6.35
N LYS A 9 -1.58 13.32 -6.93
CA LYS A 9 -2.97 12.95 -6.59
C LYS A 9 -3.22 11.47 -6.84
N ASP A 10 -2.76 10.94 -7.96
CA ASP A 10 -2.93 9.52 -8.31
C ASP A 10 -2.17 8.61 -7.35
N ILE A 11 -0.92 8.95 -7.01
CA ILE A 11 -0.12 8.22 -6.02
C ILE A 11 -0.84 8.19 -4.67
N MET A 12 -1.31 9.34 -4.19
CA MET A 12 -2.02 9.43 -2.90
C MET A 12 -3.33 8.66 -2.90
N THR A 13 -4.08 8.68 -4.00
CA THR A 13 -5.33 7.93 -4.16
C THR A 13 -5.07 6.43 -4.12
N ASN A 14 -4.03 5.97 -4.80
CA ASN A 14 -3.64 4.56 -4.81
C ASN A 14 -3.22 4.08 -3.42
N ILE A 15 -2.42 4.86 -2.68
CA ILE A 15 -2.03 4.53 -1.30
C ILE A 15 -3.26 4.32 -0.42
N LEU A 16 -4.24 5.24 -0.50
CA LEU A 16 -5.45 5.15 0.31
C LEU A 16 -6.31 3.93 -0.05
N ASN A 17 -6.44 3.64 -1.34
CA ASN A 17 -7.19 2.48 -1.81
C ASN A 17 -6.54 1.17 -1.37
N THR A 18 -5.21 1.04 -1.50
CA THR A 18 -4.49 -0.14 -1.02
C THR A 18 -4.68 -0.33 0.48
N ALA A 19 -4.52 0.71 1.29
CA ALA A 19 -4.75 0.63 2.73
C ALA A 19 -6.19 0.21 3.07
N LYS A 20 -7.18 0.74 2.34
CA LYS A 20 -8.58 0.36 2.51
C LYS A 20 -8.83 -1.12 2.18
N THR A 21 -8.30 -1.62 1.07
CA THR A 21 -8.45 -3.03 0.69
C THR A 21 -7.79 -3.95 1.72
N THR A 22 -6.57 -3.63 2.18
CA THR A 22 -5.92 -4.39 3.26
C THR A 22 -6.74 -4.39 4.55
N ALA A 23 -7.44 -3.30 4.85
CA ALA A 23 -8.35 -3.24 5.99
C ALA A 23 -9.50 -4.24 5.91
N GLU A 24 -10.14 -4.27 4.75
CA GLU A 24 -11.25 -5.18 4.45
C GLU A 24 -10.76 -6.64 4.45
N THR A 25 -9.59 -6.92 3.86
CA THR A 25 -8.99 -8.27 3.81
C THR A 25 -8.71 -8.84 5.20
N TYR A 26 -8.18 -8.02 6.11
CA TYR A 26 -7.74 -8.47 7.43
C TYR A 26 -8.78 -8.22 8.54
N GLY A 27 -9.98 -7.72 8.22
CA GLY A 27 -11.03 -7.44 9.21
C GLY A 27 -10.63 -6.41 10.28
N LEU A 28 -9.60 -5.62 9.98
CA LEU A 28 -9.04 -4.61 10.87
C LEU A 28 -9.89 -3.33 10.66
N SER A 29 -10.41 -2.69 11.71
CA SER A 29 -11.47 -1.65 11.67
C SER A 29 -11.19 -0.32 10.92
N LYS A 30 -10.89 0.81 11.59
CA LYS A 30 -10.36 2.08 10.99
C LYS A 30 -8.93 2.38 11.48
N ASP A 31 -8.15 1.35 11.76
CA ASP A 31 -6.75 1.46 12.18
C ASP A 31 -5.81 1.74 11.01
N TYR A 32 -5.86 2.97 10.50
CA TYR A 32 -5.15 3.40 9.28
C TYR A 32 -3.65 3.08 9.28
N LEU A 33 -3.02 3.03 10.45
CA LEU A 33 -1.60 2.72 10.59
C LEU A 33 -1.33 1.23 10.40
N ALA A 34 -2.19 0.36 10.91
CA ALA A 34 -2.03 -1.09 10.78
C ALA A 34 -2.08 -1.54 9.30
N TYR A 35 -3.03 -1.05 8.50
CA TYR A 35 -3.14 -1.48 7.10
C TYR A 35 -2.00 -0.98 6.24
N ALA A 36 -1.56 0.26 6.45
CA ALA A 36 -0.44 0.82 5.71
C ALA A 36 0.83 -0.04 5.91
N ASN A 37 1.06 -0.45 7.16
CA ASN A 37 2.17 -1.34 7.50
C ASN A 37 2.04 -2.70 6.84
N ILE A 38 0.87 -3.36 6.95
CA ILE A 38 0.63 -4.68 6.34
C ILE A 38 0.81 -4.62 4.82
N ALA A 39 0.18 -3.66 4.15
CA ALA A 39 0.29 -3.50 2.69
C ALA A 39 1.74 -3.28 2.23
N SER A 40 2.48 -2.44 2.96
CA SER A 40 3.90 -2.19 2.65
C SER A 40 4.76 -3.45 2.88
N PHE A 41 4.48 -4.19 3.96
CA PHE A 41 5.17 -5.43 4.28
C PHE A 41 4.90 -6.51 3.24
N GLU A 42 3.65 -6.74 2.85
CA GLU A 42 3.29 -7.73 1.81
C GLU A 42 3.98 -7.44 0.49
N ASN A 43 4.03 -6.17 0.08
CA ASN A 43 4.72 -5.78 -1.17
C ASN A 43 6.21 -6.12 -1.12
N VAL A 44 6.89 -5.76 -0.03
CA VAL A 44 8.32 -6.06 0.14
C VAL A 44 8.56 -7.57 0.29
N ALA A 45 7.75 -8.27 1.09
CA ALA A 45 7.85 -9.71 1.29
C ALA A 45 7.67 -10.48 -0.02
N ASN A 46 6.68 -10.12 -0.84
CA ASN A 46 6.48 -10.72 -2.15
C ASN A 46 7.68 -10.49 -3.07
N ALA A 47 8.27 -9.28 -3.05
CA ALA A 47 9.47 -8.99 -3.82
C ALA A 47 10.69 -9.79 -3.32
N MET A 48 10.85 -9.95 -2.01
CA MET A 48 11.93 -10.76 -1.41
C MET A 48 11.77 -12.24 -1.75
N ILE A 49 10.55 -12.79 -1.67
CA ILE A 49 10.26 -14.18 -2.04
C ILE A 49 10.56 -14.40 -3.53
N ALA A 50 10.17 -13.46 -4.39
CA ALA A 50 10.40 -13.55 -5.83
C ALA A 50 11.89 -13.45 -6.22
N GLN A 51 12.66 -12.63 -5.51
CA GLN A 51 14.11 -12.52 -5.72
C GLN A 51 14.88 -13.72 -5.18
N GLY A 52 14.32 -14.41 -4.18
CA GLY A 52 14.97 -15.53 -3.51
C GLY A 52 15.99 -15.06 -2.46
N PRO A 53 16.58 -16.01 -1.72
CA PRO A 53 17.65 -15.70 -0.77
C PRO A 53 18.88 -15.14 -1.49
N VAL A 54 19.52 -14.14 -0.87
CA VAL A 54 20.82 -13.59 -1.28
C VAL A 54 21.96 -14.48 -0.79
#